data_AF-A0A2E2QUV6-F1
#
_entry.id   AF-A0A2E2QUV6-F1
#
_cell.length_a   1.000
_cell.length_b   1.000
_cell.length_c   1.000
_cell.angle_alpha   90.00
_cell.angle_beta   90.00
_cell.angle_gamma   90.00
#
_symmetry.space_group_name_H-M   'P 1'
#
loop_
_entity.id
_entity.type
_entity.pdbx_description
1 polymer ?
#
loop_
_entity_poly.entity_id
_entity_poly.type
_entity_poly.pdbx_seq_one_letter_code
_entity_poly.pdbx_strand_id
1 'polypeptide(L)'
;MLQGFSGSAEGRLDAIDGPLYEVIDPVTDKIGELVSLQLAVASQEREAVGELCSRSQVIYPTIALVVALFGLIASFLIIRSISKPLQAMRKMMKRVVEKSDLSSRLTIEGSDEIAELGTALNHMMGNFDKVISRLSSVADEVAAWRHTVLDGQ
;
A
#
# COMPACT_ATOMS: atom_id res chain seq x y z
N MET A 1 -42.72 54.85 -70.05
CA MET A 1 -41.68 54.07 -69.36
C MET A 1 -41.53 54.59 -67.93
N LEU A 2 -41.96 53.76 -66.95
CA LEU A 2 -41.49 53.61 -65.56
C LEU A 2 -41.08 54.87 -64.73
N GLN A 3 -42.03 55.63 -64.17
CA GLN A 3 -41.77 56.57 -63.05
C GLN A 3 -42.89 56.61 -61.99
N GLY A 4 -43.51 55.46 -61.66
CA GLY A 4 -44.65 55.41 -60.73
C GLY A 4 -44.49 54.49 -59.50
N PHE A 5 -43.38 53.77 -59.34
CA PHE A 5 -43.27 52.70 -58.33
C PHE A 5 -42.14 52.90 -57.30
N SER A 6 -41.36 53.99 -57.38
CA SER A 6 -40.17 54.16 -56.52
C SER A 6 -40.42 54.91 -55.20
N GLY A 7 -41.64 55.40 -54.93
CA GLY A 7 -41.96 56.18 -53.71
C GLY A 7 -42.92 55.50 -52.73
N SER A 8 -43.27 54.23 -52.96
CA SER A 8 -44.35 53.54 -52.25
C SER A 8 -43.95 52.16 -51.70
N ALA A 9 -42.68 51.80 -51.76
CA ALA A 9 -42.14 50.61 -51.09
C ALA A 9 -41.58 50.97 -49.71
N GLU A 10 -40.69 51.96 -49.60
CA GLU A 10 -40.07 52.38 -48.31
C GLU A 10 -41.08 52.71 -47.21
N GLY A 11 -42.05 53.60 -47.45
CA GLY A 11 -43.05 53.96 -46.43
C GLY A 11 -44.07 52.86 -46.09
N ARG A 12 -44.21 51.83 -46.94
CA ARG A 12 -45.05 50.65 -46.66
C ARG A 12 -44.27 49.56 -45.93
N LEU A 13 -42.95 49.55 -46.05
CA LEU A 13 -42.05 48.67 -45.31
C LEU A 13 -41.91 49.20 -43.88
N ASP A 14 -41.67 50.50 -43.68
CA ASP A 14 -41.61 51.13 -42.34
C ASP A 14 -42.90 50.93 -41.52
N ALA A 15 -44.07 50.97 -42.17
CA ALA A 15 -45.37 50.78 -41.51
C ALA A 15 -45.64 49.32 -41.05
N ILE A 16 -44.89 48.36 -41.60
CA ILE A 16 -44.98 46.93 -41.22
C ILE A 16 -43.83 46.58 -40.28
N ASP A 17 -42.64 47.11 -40.55
CA ASP A 17 -41.42 46.85 -39.80
C ASP A 17 -41.53 47.41 -38.37
N GLY A 18 -42.00 48.64 -38.18
CA GLY A 18 -42.17 49.23 -36.84
C GLY A 18 -43.02 48.38 -35.87
N PRO A 19 -44.27 48.02 -36.22
CA PRO A 19 -45.12 47.15 -35.40
C PRO A 19 -44.57 45.71 -35.24
N LEU A 20 -43.78 45.24 -36.21
CA LEU A 20 -43.17 43.91 -36.15
C LEU A 20 -41.98 43.92 -35.17
N TYR A 21 -41.17 44.97 -35.14
CA TYR A 21 -40.11 45.17 -34.15
C TYR A 21 -40.69 45.32 -32.73
N GLU A 22 -41.83 45.99 -32.53
CA GLU A 22 -42.50 46.04 -31.21
C GLU A 22 -42.84 44.66 -30.62
N VAL A 23 -43.06 43.66 -31.48
CA VAL A 23 -43.35 42.28 -31.07
C VAL A 23 -42.09 41.41 -31.01
N ILE A 24 -41.11 41.65 -31.89
CA ILE A 24 -39.87 40.85 -31.98
C ILE A 24 -38.82 41.29 -30.94
N ASP A 25 -38.72 42.58 -30.61
CA ASP A 25 -37.79 43.10 -29.61
C ASP A 25 -37.94 42.43 -28.24
N PRO A 26 -39.14 42.35 -27.63
CA PRO A 26 -39.29 41.68 -26.35
C PRO A 26 -38.96 40.18 -26.43
N VAL A 27 -39.15 39.54 -27.59
CA VAL A 27 -38.77 38.13 -27.82
C VAL A 27 -37.25 37.99 -27.94
N THR A 28 -36.59 38.90 -28.64
CA THR A 28 -35.13 38.94 -28.81
C THR A 28 -34.44 39.20 -27.48
N ASP A 29 -34.99 40.10 -26.67
CA ASP A 29 -34.52 40.38 -25.30
C ASP A 29 -34.66 39.16 -24.39
N LYS A 30 -35.83 38.48 -24.42
CA LYS A 30 -36.02 37.25 -23.64
C LYS A 30 -35.15 36.10 -24.11
N ILE A 31 -34.88 35.97 -25.41
CA ILE A 31 -33.91 34.99 -25.92
C ILE A 31 -32.50 35.35 -25.42
N GLY A 32 -32.11 36.63 -25.45
CA GLY A 32 -30.83 37.09 -24.89
C GLY A 32 -30.69 36.79 -23.40
N GLU A 33 -31.76 37.02 -22.63
CA GLU A 33 -31.83 36.68 -21.20
C GLU A 33 -31.66 35.18 -20.97
N LEU A 34 -32.37 34.33 -21.72
CA LEU A 34 -32.24 32.87 -21.64
C LEU A 34 -30.83 32.38 -22.04
N VAL A 35 -30.24 32.96 -23.08
CA VAL A 35 -28.87 32.65 -23.51
C VAL A 35 -27.87 33.04 -22.41
N SER A 36 -28.03 34.23 -21.81
CA SER A 36 -27.17 34.69 -20.72
C SER A 36 -27.29 33.81 -19.47
N LEU A 37 -28.51 33.36 -19.14
CA LEU A 37 -28.77 32.45 -18.05
C LEU A 37 -28.13 31.07 -18.31
N GLN A 38 -28.25 30.55 -19.54
CA GLN A 38 -27.62 29.29 -19.92
C GLN A 38 -26.08 29.37 -19.85
N LEU A 39 -25.49 30.49 -20.28
CA LEU A 39 -24.05 30.73 -20.14
C LEU A 39 -23.62 30.79 -18.66
N ALA A 40 -24.39 31.47 -17.80
CA ALA A 40 -24.12 31.58 -16.38
C ALA A 40 -24.25 30.22 -15.64
N VAL A 41 -25.27 29.43 -15.96
CA VAL A 41 -25.46 28.07 -15.42
C VAL A 41 -24.38 27.14 -15.93
N ALA A 42 -24.01 27.21 -17.22
CA ALA A 42 -22.95 26.39 -17.79
C ALA A 42 -21.56 26.71 -17.19
N SER A 43 -21.27 27.98 -16.85
CA SER A 43 -20.05 28.33 -16.12
C SER A 43 -20.07 27.82 -14.69
N GLN A 44 -21.21 27.90 -14.00
CA GLN A 44 -21.37 27.43 -12.62
C GLN A 44 -21.25 25.90 -12.51
N GLU A 45 -21.88 25.15 -13.43
CA GLU A 45 -21.77 23.68 -13.50
C GLU A 45 -20.32 23.24 -13.76
N ARG A 46 -19.56 23.98 -14.58
CA ARG A 46 -18.14 23.69 -14.81
C ARG A 46 -17.29 23.86 -13.56
N GLU A 47 -17.58 24.86 -12.73
CA GLU A 47 -16.89 25.06 -11.45
C GLU A 47 -17.23 23.94 -10.46
N ALA A 48 -18.51 23.57 -10.35
CA ALA A 48 -18.97 22.47 -9.50
C ALA A 48 -18.36 21.10 -9.89
N VAL A 49 -18.25 20.83 -11.19
CA VAL A 49 -17.58 19.62 -11.72
C VAL A 49 -16.07 19.68 -11.50
N GLY A 50 -15.46 20.87 -11.56
CA GLY A 50 -14.05 21.10 -11.26
C GLY A 50 -13.68 20.73 -9.83
N GLU A 51 -14.51 21.10 -8.85
CA GLU A 51 -14.29 20.77 -7.43
C GLU A 51 -14.40 19.26 -7.16
N LEU A 52 -15.39 18.58 -7.76
CA LEU A 52 -15.56 17.14 -7.65
C LEU A 52 -14.38 16.37 -8.28
N CYS A 53 -13.87 16.86 -9.41
CA CYS A 53 -12.71 16.29 -10.06
C CYS A 53 -11.44 16.51 -9.22
N SER A 54 -11.26 17.72 -8.65
CA SER A 54 -10.12 18.05 -7.78
C SER A 54 -10.09 17.20 -6.50
N ARG A 55 -11.24 17.00 -5.85
CA ARG A 55 -11.34 16.08 -4.69
C ARG A 55 -10.97 14.64 -5.07
N SER A 56 -11.43 14.16 -6.23
CA SER A 56 -11.12 12.82 -6.71
C SER A 56 -9.63 12.65 -7.05
N GLN A 57 -8.97 13.70 -7.56
CA GLN A 57 -7.55 13.68 -7.87
C GLN A 57 -6.63 13.53 -6.65
N VAL A 58 -7.08 13.90 -5.44
CA VAL A 58 -6.28 13.77 -4.21
C VAL A 58 -6.58 12.49 -3.45
N ILE A 59 -7.85 12.04 -3.42
CA ILE A 59 -8.25 10.88 -2.61
C ILE A 59 -7.61 9.58 -3.11
N TYR A 60 -7.66 9.29 -4.41
CA TYR A 60 -7.10 8.05 -4.96
C TYR A 60 -5.59 7.87 -4.75
N PRO A 61 -4.71 8.86 -5.06
CA PRO A 61 -3.28 8.70 -4.79
C PRO A 61 -2.99 8.65 -3.29
N THR A 62 -3.75 9.34 -2.45
CA THR A 62 -3.59 9.26 -0.99
C THR A 62 -3.88 7.86 -0.47
N ILE A 63 -4.98 7.24 -0.92
CA ILE A 63 -5.31 5.86 -0.57
C ILE A 63 -4.22 4.90 -1.07
N ALA A 64 -3.76 5.06 -2.32
CA ALA A 64 -2.70 4.23 -2.88
C ALA A 64 -1.40 4.33 -2.08
N LEU A 65 -1.01 5.55 -1.68
CA LEU A 65 0.16 5.78 -0.82
C LEU A 65 0.00 5.13 0.55
N VAL A 66 -1.17 5.23 1.18
CA VAL A 66 -1.45 4.61 2.47
C VAL A 66 -1.34 3.09 2.37
N VAL A 67 -1.96 2.47 1.36
CA VAL A 67 -1.89 1.01 1.13
C VAL A 67 -0.44 0.57 0.87
N ALA A 68 0.31 1.31 0.05
CA ALA A 68 1.72 1.02 -0.21
C ALA A 68 2.56 1.10 1.09
N LEU A 69 2.34 2.12 1.92
CA LEU A 69 3.02 2.28 3.20
C LEU A 69 2.70 1.13 4.16
N PHE A 70 1.43 0.73 4.27
CA PHE A 70 1.03 -0.44 5.06
C PHE A 70 1.70 -1.71 4.56
N GLY A 71 1.77 -1.92 3.25
CA GLY A 71 2.46 -3.07 2.65
C GLY A 71 3.95 -3.11 3.00
N LEU A 72 4.64 -1.96 2.98
CA LEU A 72 6.04 -1.85 3.37
C LEU A 72 6.25 -2.14 4.86
N ILE A 73 5.41 -1.57 5.72
CA ILE A 73 5.46 -1.80 7.17
C ILE A 73 5.21 -3.27 7.48
N ALA A 74 4.16 -3.87 6.93
CA ALA A 74 3.84 -5.27 7.13
C ALA A 74 4.98 -6.20 6.65
N SER A 75 5.54 -5.92 5.47
CA SER A 75 6.68 -6.67 4.94
C SER A 75 7.89 -6.58 5.85
N PHE A 76 8.20 -5.38 6.36
CA PHE A 76 9.30 -5.17 7.29
C PHE A 76 9.07 -5.93 8.61
N LEU A 77 7.85 -5.91 9.14
CA LEU A 77 7.48 -6.65 10.35
C LEU A 77 7.61 -8.17 10.15
N ILE A 78 7.14 -8.72 9.03
CA ILE A 78 7.27 -10.15 8.70
C ILE A 78 8.74 -10.56 8.58
N ILE A 79 9.56 -9.74 7.92
CA ILE A 79 10.99 -10.01 7.79
C ILE A 79 11.65 -10.05 9.17
N ARG A 80 11.29 -9.11 10.05
CA ARG A 80 11.88 -8.98 11.39
C ARG A 80 11.41 -10.09 12.35
N SER A 81 10.12 -10.37 12.40
CA SER A 81 9.50 -11.31 13.36
C SER A 81 9.59 -12.78 12.94
N ILE A 82 9.58 -13.06 11.63
CA ILE A 82 9.52 -14.44 11.13
C ILE A 82 10.79 -14.79 10.34
N SER A 83 11.07 -14.05 9.27
CA SER A 83 12.12 -14.47 8.33
C SER A 83 13.53 -14.43 8.94
N LYS A 84 13.86 -13.39 9.70
CA LYS A 84 15.16 -13.26 10.37
C LYS A 84 15.39 -14.36 11.42
N PRO A 85 14.47 -14.61 12.38
CA PRO A 85 14.62 -15.72 13.33
C PRO A 85 14.72 -17.08 12.65
N LEU A 86 13.90 -17.37 11.62
CA LEU A 86 14.00 -18.63 10.88
C LEU A 86 15.35 -18.80 10.18
N GLN A 87 15.89 -17.72 9.60
CA GLN A 87 17.24 -17.76 9.03
C GLN A 87 18.31 -17.99 10.09
N ALA A 88 18.16 -17.41 11.29
CA ALA A 88 19.07 -17.64 12.40
C ALA A 88 19.03 -19.11 12.86
N MET A 89 17.83 -19.68 13.04
CA MET A 89 17.62 -21.10 13.34
C MET A 89 18.31 -21.99 12.30
N ARG A 90 18.08 -21.72 11.00
CA ARG A 90 18.71 -22.46 9.90
C ARG A 90 20.24 -22.38 9.96
N LYS A 91 20.79 -21.19 10.20
CA LYS A 91 22.24 -20.98 10.30
C LYS A 91 22.85 -21.73 11.49
N MET A 92 22.18 -21.71 12.64
CA MET A 92 22.61 -22.49 13.80
C MET A 92 22.63 -23.98 13.49
N MET A 93 21.54 -24.52 12.93
CA MET A 93 21.45 -25.94 12.58
C MET A 93 22.52 -26.35 11.58
N LYS A 94 22.81 -25.53 10.57
CA LYS A 94 23.93 -25.78 9.65
C LYS A 94 25.27 -25.83 10.38
N ARG A 95 25.53 -24.89 11.29
CA ARG A 95 26.78 -24.87 12.09
C ARG A 95 26.91 -26.14 12.94
N VAL A 96 25.83 -26.58 13.58
CA VAL A 96 25.81 -27.81 14.37
C VAL A 96 26.19 -29.01 13.49
N VAL A 97 25.59 -29.14 12.30
CA VAL A 97 25.87 -30.26 11.39
C VAL A 97 27.28 -30.20 10.81
N GLU A 98 27.74 -29.03 10.38
CA GLU A 98 29.04 -28.89 9.70
C GLU A 98 30.22 -28.92 10.67
N LYS A 99 30.06 -28.40 11.89
CA LYS A 99 31.16 -28.21 12.86
C LYS A 99 31.03 -29.05 14.12
N SER A 100 29.94 -29.81 14.28
CA SER A 100 29.61 -30.50 15.55
C SER A 100 29.60 -29.57 16.77
N ASP A 101 29.36 -28.28 16.54
CA ASP A 101 29.36 -27.26 17.60
C ASP A 101 27.96 -27.13 18.19
N LEU A 102 27.73 -27.86 19.28
CA LEU A 102 26.51 -27.81 20.07
C LEU A 102 26.47 -26.65 21.08
N SER A 103 27.52 -25.81 21.17
CA SER A 103 27.54 -24.67 22.09
C SER A 103 26.73 -23.48 21.57
N SER A 104 26.45 -23.45 20.25
CA SER A 104 25.70 -22.36 19.62
C SER A 104 24.28 -22.25 20.18
N ARG A 105 23.83 -21.02 20.46
CA ARG A 105 22.47 -20.71 20.94
C ARG A 105 21.85 -19.60 20.10
N LEU A 106 20.53 -19.60 20.01
CA LEU A 106 19.74 -18.52 19.43
C LEU A 106 19.44 -17.46 20.48
N THR A 107 19.61 -16.19 20.10
CA THR A 107 19.01 -15.07 20.83
C THR A 107 17.53 -15.03 20.51
N ILE A 108 16.69 -15.16 21.54
CA ILE A 108 15.24 -15.15 21.41
C ILE A 108 14.72 -13.75 21.70
N GLU A 109 14.04 -13.16 20.73
CA GLU A 109 13.31 -11.89 20.87
C GLU A 109 11.83 -12.16 20.65
N GLY A 110 10.97 -11.51 21.43
CA GLY A 110 9.52 -11.67 21.33
C GLY A 110 8.95 -12.78 22.22
N SER A 111 7.66 -13.01 22.07
CA SER A 111 6.86 -13.94 22.88
C SER A 111 5.78 -14.63 22.04
N ASP A 112 6.02 -14.76 20.74
CA ASP A 112 5.14 -15.44 19.79
C ASP A 112 5.58 -16.90 19.58
N GLU A 113 4.89 -17.59 18.68
CA GLU A 113 5.17 -18.99 18.34
C GLU A 113 6.59 -19.18 17.78
N ILE A 114 7.15 -18.15 17.12
CA ILE A 114 8.51 -18.20 16.59
C ILE A 114 9.54 -18.12 17.73
N ALA A 115 9.28 -17.29 18.73
CA ALA A 115 10.10 -17.22 19.95
C ALA A 115 10.04 -18.53 20.76
N GLU A 116 8.85 -19.13 20.87
CA GLU A 116 8.67 -20.43 21.52
C GLU A 116 9.47 -21.54 20.80
N LEU A 117 9.39 -21.60 19.46
CA LEU A 117 10.16 -22.54 18.66
C LEU A 117 11.68 -22.38 18.85
N GLY A 118 12.17 -21.15 18.89
CA GLY A 118 13.60 -20.89 19.13
C GLY A 118 14.04 -21.31 20.54
N THR A 119 13.17 -21.10 21.54
CA THR A 119 13.40 -21.55 22.91
C THR A 119 13.45 -23.08 23.00
N ALA A 120 12.50 -23.77 22.39
CA ALA A 120 12.46 -25.22 22.31
C ALA A 120 13.73 -25.78 21.63
N LEU A 121 14.17 -25.14 20.55
CA LEU A 121 15.38 -25.53 19.83
C LEU A 121 16.64 -25.36 20.69
N ASN A 122 16.78 -24.25 21.42
CA ASN A 122 17.87 -24.06 22.38
C ASN A 122 17.87 -25.15 23.47
N HIS A 123 16.70 -25.51 23.99
CA HIS A 123 16.57 -26.59 24.97
C HIS A 123 17.04 -27.93 24.41
N MET A 124 16.64 -28.26 23.19
CA MET A 124 17.07 -29.48 22.51
C MET A 124 18.60 -29.52 22.33
N MET A 125 19.23 -28.41 21.92
CA MET A 125 20.68 -28.32 21.81
C MET A 125 21.38 -28.52 23.16
N GLY A 126 20.86 -27.92 24.23
CA GLY A 126 21.39 -28.13 25.58
C GLY A 126 21.25 -29.57 26.08
N ASN A 127 20.19 -30.27 25.69
CA ASN A 127 20.02 -31.67 26.03
C ASN A 127 21.00 -32.57 25.25
N PHE A 128 21.23 -32.30 23.96
CA PHE A 128 22.25 -33.04 23.21
C PHE A 128 23.65 -32.85 23.78
N ASP A 129 24.02 -31.62 24.12
CA ASP A 129 25.31 -31.30 24.72
C ASP A 129 25.55 -32.08 26.03
N LYS A 130 24.53 -32.14 26.90
CA LYS A 130 24.55 -32.96 28.12
C LYS A 130 24.71 -34.45 27.84
N VAL A 131 24.03 -34.99 26.83
CA VAL A 131 24.13 -36.41 26.46
C VAL A 131 25.54 -36.75 25.99
N ILE A 132 26.14 -35.91 25.14
CA ILE A 132 27.51 -36.10 24.65
C ILE A 132 28.53 -35.99 25.79
N SER A 133 28.37 -35.00 26.67
CA SER A 133 29.25 -34.83 27.83
C SER A 133 29.23 -36.05 28.76
N ARG A 134 28.03 -36.63 29.00
CA ARG A 134 27.89 -37.87 29.79
C ARG A 134 28.55 -39.07 29.11
N LEU A 135 28.45 -39.18 27.78
CA LEU A 135 29.14 -40.23 27.03
C LEU A 135 30.66 -40.12 27.17
N SER A 136 31.20 -38.90 27.07
CA SER A 136 32.63 -38.66 27.26
C SER A 136 33.08 -39.04 28.67
N SER A 137 32.35 -38.62 29.71
CA SER A 137 32.72 -38.94 31.10
C SER A 137 32.71 -40.44 31.37
N VAL A 138 31.75 -41.18 30.80
CA VAL A 138 31.70 -42.64 30.93
C VAL A 138 32.89 -43.30 30.19
N ALA A 139 33.27 -42.79 29.02
CA ALA A 139 34.44 -43.30 28.31
C ALA A 139 35.74 -43.06 29.09
N ASP A 140 35.88 -41.90 29.72
CA ASP A 140 37.03 -41.56 30.57
C ASP A 140 37.10 -42.44 31.82
N GLU A 141 35.96 -42.71 32.46
CA GLU A 141 35.86 -43.59 33.62
C GLU A 141 36.28 -45.03 33.27
N VAL A 142 35.81 -45.55 32.12
CA VAL A 142 36.19 -46.88 31.61
C VAL A 142 37.68 -46.95 31.27
N ALA A 143 38.24 -45.88 30.67
CA ALA A 143 39.67 -45.81 30.36
C ALA A 143 40.54 -45.77 31.63
N ALA A 144 40.13 -45.00 32.64
CA ALA A 144 40.81 -44.95 33.94
C ALA A 144 40.80 -46.31 34.64
N TRP A 145 39.67 -47.02 34.61
CA TRP A 145 39.56 -48.36 35.21
C TRP A 145 40.51 -49.37 34.54
N ARG A 146 40.69 -49.28 33.21
CA ARG A 146 41.62 -50.14 32.46
C ARG A 146 43.07 -49.95 32.91
N HIS A 147 43.49 -48.73 33.25
CA HIS A 147 44.85 -48.51 33.78
C HIS A 147 45.02 -49.07 35.19
N THR A 148 44.04 -48.87 36.08
CA THR A 148 44.13 -49.41 37.45
C THR A 148 44.12 -50.94 37.54
N VAL A 149 43.47 -51.63 36.59
CA VAL A 149 43.41 -53.09 36.56
C VAL A 149 44.68 -53.72 35.97
N LEU A 150 45.37 -53.03 35.04
CA LEU A 150 46.59 -53.53 34.41
C LEU A 150 47.87 -53.25 35.21
N ASP A 151 47.89 -52.20 36.03
CA ASP A 151 49.04 -51.88 36.90
C ASP A 151 48.99 -52.61 38.27
N GLY A 152 47.92 -53.37 38.53
CA GLY A 152 47.66 -54.05 39.80
C GLY A 152 47.95 -55.55 39.83
N GLN A 153 48.79 -56.09 38.93
CA GLN A 153 49.25 -57.48 38.90
C GLN A 153 50.76 -57.57 39.16
#